data_AF-A0A519TBX9-F1
#
_entry.id   AF-A0A519TBX9-F1
#
_cell.length_a   1.000
_cell.length_b   1.000
_cell.length_c   1.000
_cell.angle_alpha   90.00
_cell.angle_beta   90.00
_cell.angle_gamma   90.00
#
_symmetry.space_group_name_H-M   'P 1'
#
loop_
_entity.id
_entity.type
_entity.pdbx_description
1 polymer ?
#
loop_
_entity_poly.entity_id
_entity_poly.type
_entity_poly.pdbx_seq_one_letter_code
_entity_poly.pdbx_strand_id
1 'polypeptide(L)'
;MNEFACRVAEVADAPAIAELANQYTYQQLSAAAREGGFLTGNFAVPALQAMLASVPGQVAYRGAELVGFVVNSRLPAERYPPLVQQISALLPTLRYQ
;
A
#
# COMPACT_ATOMS: atom_id res chain seq x y z
N MET A 1 3.02 10.73 -26.99
CA MET A 1 3.11 10.49 -25.53
C MET A 1 1.82 9.82 -25.12
N ASN A 2 1.87 8.64 -24.50
CA ASN A 2 0.65 8.02 -23.96
C ASN A 2 0.20 8.87 -22.78
N GLU A 3 -0.89 9.62 -22.94
CA GLU A 3 -1.45 10.42 -21.86
C GLU A 3 -1.99 9.49 -20.79
N PHE A 4 -1.44 9.60 -19.59
CA PHE A 4 -2.00 9.04 -18.38
C PHE A 4 -2.30 10.19 -17.41
N ALA A 5 -3.35 10.02 -16.61
CA ALA A 5 -3.71 10.93 -15.55
C ALA A 5 -3.41 10.29 -14.20
N CYS A 6 -2.70 11.00 -13.34
CA CYS A 6 -2.49 10.59 -11.96
C CYS A 6 -3.46 11.32 -11.03
N ARG A 7 -4.01 10.60 -10.06
CA ARG A 7 -4.80 11.19 -8.97
C ARG A 7 -4.56 10.47 -7.66
N VAL A 8 -5.03 11.08 -6.58
CA VAL A 8 -5.07 10.42 -5.27
C VAL A 8 -5.97 9.19 -5.38
N ALA A 9 -5.49 8.08 -4.82
CA ALA A 9 -6.24 6.84 -4.76
C ALA A 9 -7.40 6.97 -3.77
N GLU A 10 -8.57 6.48 -4.16
CA GLU A 10 -9.77 6.43 -3.35
C GLU A 10 -10.08 4.99 -2.94
N VAL A 11 -10.83 4.82 -1.86
CA VAL A 11 -11.28 3.48 -1.41
C VAL A 11 -12.00 2.71 -2.52
N ALA A 12 -12.68 3.41 -3.44
CA ALA A 12 -13.36 2.84 -4.59
C ALA A 12 -12.41 2.23 -5.63
N ASP A 13 -11.13 2.59 -5.64
CA ASP A 13 -10.12 2.04 -6.57
C ASP A 13 -9.61 0.66 -6.15
N ALA A 14 -9.89 0.24 -4.91
CA ALA A 14 -9.36 -0.99 -4.34
C ALA A 14 -9.62 -2.25 -5.19
N PRO A 15 -10.78 -2.45 -5.84
CA PRO A 15 -10.99 -3.59 -6.75
C PRO A 15 -10.06 -3.56 -7.96
N ALA A 16 -9.91 -2.41 -8.63
CA ALA A 16 -9.06 -2.27 -9.81
C ALA A 16 -7.56 -2.42 -9.45
N ILE A 17 -7.15 -1.90 -8.28
CA ILE A 17 -5.80 -2.10 -7.75
C ILE A 17 -5.57 -3.60 -7.46
N ALA A 18 -6.51 -4.27 -6.79
CA ALA A 18 -6.39 -5.70 -6.49
C ALA A 18 -6.22 -6.53 -7.76
N GLU A 19 -7.03 -6.27 -8.77
CA GLU A 19 -6.96 -6.97 -10.05
C GLU A 19 -5.59 -6.79 -10.71
N LEU A 20 -5.13 -5.53 -10.87
CA LEU A 20 -3.84 -5.24 -11.51
C LEU A 20 -2.67 -5.83 -10.71
N ALA A 21 -2.67 -5.67 -9.37
CA ALA A 21 -1.63 -6.19 -8.50
C ALA A 21 -1.53 -7.72 -8.57
N ASN A 22 -2.67 -8.40 -8.59
CA ASN A 22 -2.69 -9.86 -8.66
C ASN A 22 -2.25 -10.37 -10.04
N GLN A 23 -2.67 -9.72 -11.13
CA GLN A 23 -2.28 -10.08 -12.48
C GLN A 23 -0.76 -9.95 -12.70
N TYR A 24 -0.17 -8.83 -12.28
CA TYR A 24 1.22 -8.51 -12.59
C TYR A 24 2.22 -8.86 -11.49
N THR A 25 1.77 -9.12 -10.26
CA THR A 25 2.64 -9.54 -9.15
C THR A 25 2.32 -10.97 -8.75
N TYR A 26 1.16 -11.23 -8.12
CA TYR A 26 0.88 -12.54 -7.50
C TYR A 26 0.88 -13.72 -8.48
N GLN A 27 0.28 -13.55 -9.65
CA GLN A 27 0.22 -14.59 -10.68
C GLN A 27 1.60 -14.89 -11.29
N GLN A 28 2.51 -13.93 -11.29
CA GLN A 28 3.88 -14.11 -11.80
C GLN A 28 4.84 -14.73 -10.76
N LEU A 29 4.45 -14.80 -9.48
CA LEU A 29 5.25 -15.47 -8.46
C LEU A 29 5.24 -16.99 -8.64
N SER A 30 6.42 -17.61 -8.45
CA SER A 30 6.55 -19.06 -8.31
C SER A 30 5.87 -19.56 -7.03
N ALA A 31 5.54 -20.86 -6.96
CA ALA A 31 4.93 -21.45 -5.76
C ALA A 31 5.75 -21.18 -4.49
N ALA A 32 7.08 -21.35 -4.56
CA ALA A 32 7.98 -21.04 -3.43
C ALA A 32 7.98 -19.54 -3.06
N ALA A 33 7.92 -18.64 -4.05
CA ALA A 33 7.85 -17.21 -3.79
C ALA A 33 6.51 -16.77 -3.19
N ARG A 34 5.42 -17.50 -3.46
CA ARG A 34 4.10 -17.33 -2.83
C ARG A 34 4.03 -17.85 -1.40
N GLU A 35 4.97 -18.69 -0.97
CA GLU A 35 5.02 -19.22 0.40
C GLU A 35 6.04 -18.48 1.29
N GLY A 36 7.07 -17.85 0.70
CA GLY A 36 8.23 -17.34 1.46
C GLY A 36 8.49 -15.81 1.48
N GLY A 37 7.76 -14.99 0.72
CA GLY A 37 8.04 -13.55 0.56
C GLY A 37 7.12 -12.56 1.31
N PHE A 38 7.52 -11.28 1.31
CA PHE A 38 6.80 -10.13 1.90
C PHE A 38 5.47 -9.78 1.19
N LEU A 39 5.23 -10.29 -0.03
CA LEU A 39 4.02 -10.08 -0.86
C LEU A 39 3.33 -11.39 -1.23
N THR A 40 3.22 -12.30 -0.27
CA THR A 40 2.72 -13.68 -0.44
C THR A 40 1.21 -13.82 -0.34
N GLY A 41 0.54 -12.80 0.19
CA GLY A 41 -0.92 -12.73 0.17
C GLY A 41 -1.43 -12.21 -1.17
N ASN A 42 -2.49 -12.84 -1.70
CA ASN A 42 -3.33 -12.21 -2.71
C ASN A 42 -3.73 -10.81 -2.23
N PHE A 43 -3.63 -9.80 -3.10
CA PHE A 43 -4.05 -8.45 -2.80
C PHE A 43 -5.58 -8.41 -2.63
N ALA A 44 -6.02 -8.59 -1.39
CA ALA A 44 -7.44 -8.64 -1.05
C ALA A 44 -8.04 -7.23 -0.96
N VAL A 45 -9.21 -7.05 -1.58
CA VAL A 45 -9.93 -5.76 -1.62
C VAL A 45 -10.13 -5.15 -0.22
N PRO A 46 -10.57 -5.90 0.82
CA PRO A 46 -10.76 -5.31 2.15
C PRO A 46 -9.48 -4.75 2.77
N ALA A 47 -8.33 -5.40 2.53
CA ALA A 47 -7.04 -4.93 3.03
C ALA A 47 -6.61 -3.65 2.31
N LEU A 48 -6.78 -3.59 0.99
CA LEU A 48 -6.49 -2.39 0.20
C LEU A 48 -7.38 -1.21 0.59
N GLN A 49 -8.67 -1.45 0.83
CA GLN A 49 -9.59 -0.42 1.33
C GLN A 49 -9.11 0.15 2.66
N ALA A 50 -8.69 -0.72 3.60
CA ALA A 50 -8.14 -0.29 4.89
C ALA A 50 -6.83 0.52 4.73
N MET A 51 -5.94 0.11 3.82
CA MET A 51 -4.70 0.83 3.53
C MET A 51 -4.98 2.24 2.97
N LEU A 52 -5.84 2.34 1.95
CA LEU A 52 -6.23 3.59 1.31
C LEU A 52 -6.97 4.54 2.25
N ALA A 53 -7.77 4.00 3.18
CA ALA A 53 -8.38 4.79 4.25
C ALA A 53 -7.36 5.30 5.28
N SER A 54 -6.22 4.64 5.44
CA SER A 54 -5.20 4.97 6.44
C SER A 54 -4.24 6.08 5.98
N VAL A 55 -3.83 6.04 4.71
CA VAL A 55 -2.88 6.98 4.10
C VAL A 55 -3.24 7.12 2.62
N PRO A 56 -3.24 8.35 2.07
CA PRO A 56 -3.43 8.55 0.65
C PRO A 56 -2.41 7.74 -0.19
N GLY A 57 -2.94 6.95 -1.12
CA GLY A 57 -2.17 6.37 -2.22
C GLY A 57 -2.24 7.23 -3.48
N GLN A 58 -1.66 6.73 -4.56
CA GLN A 58 -1.79 7.32 -5.90
C GLN A 58 -2.18 6.24 -6.91
N VAL A 59 -2.97 6.62 -7.90
CA VAL A 59 -3.35 5.78 -9.04
C VAL A 59 -3.08 6.52 -10.34
N ALA A 60 -2.70 5.77 -11.37
CA ALA A 60 -2.51 6.25 -12.73
C ALA A 60 -3.52 5.57 -13.66
N TYR A 61 -4.25 6.37 -14.41
CA TYR A 61 -5.25 5.91 -15.38
C TYR A 61 -4.86 6.32 -16.79
N ARG A 62 -5.10 5.41 -17.75
CA ARG A 62 -5.06 5.69 -19.18
C ARG A 62 -6.48 5.52 -19.73
N GLY A 63 -7.20 6.62 -19.93
CA GLY A 63 -8.63 6.57 -20.16
C GLY A 63 -9.37 6.04 -18.92
N ALA A 64 -10.13 4.95 -19.07
CA ALA A 64 -10.82 4.29 -17.97
C ALA A 64 -10.02 3.15 -17.31
N GLU A 65 -8.85 2.81 -17.86
CA GLU A 65 -8.03 1.69 -17.41
C GLU A 65 -7.03 2.14 -16.34
N LEU A 66 -7.01 1.43 -15.20
CA LEU A 66 -5.97 1.62 -14.18
C LEU A 66 -4.69 0.93 -14.65
N VAL A 67 -3.61 1.71 -14.84
CA VAL A 67 -2.34 1.23 -15.40
C VAL A 67 -1.19 1.24 -14.39
N GLY A 68 -1.40 1.84 -13.22
CA GLY A 68 -0.42 1.85 -12.14
C GLY A 68 -1.00 2.36 -10.84
N PHE A 69 -0.36 1.99 -9.74
CA PHE A 69 -0.74 2.45 -8.41
C PHE A 69 0.46 2.46 -7.46
N VAL A 70 0.35 3.27 -6.42
CA VAL A 70 1.20 3.25 -5.23
C VAL A 70 0.26 3.30 -4.03
N VAL A 71 0.25 2.24 -3.22
CA VAL A 71 -0.54 2.16 -1.99
C VAL A 71 0.40 2.22 -0.80
N ASN A 72 0.12 3.16 0.11
CA ASN A 72 0.80 3.28 1.38
C ASN A 72 -0.06 2.67 2.47
N SER A 73 0.57 2.19 3.54
CA SER A 73 -0.16 1.78 4.75
C SER A 73 0.45 2.47 5.96
N ARG A 74 -0.40 3.03 6.83
CA ARG A 74 0.04 3.48 8.15
C ARG A 74 0.06 2.27 9.07
N LEU A 75 1.22 1.97 9.63
CA LEU A 75 1.29 1.06 10.76
C LEU A 75 0.91 1.84 12.05
N PRO A 76 -0.12 1.42 12.81
CA PRO A 76 -0.43 2.01 14.11
C PRO A 76 0.77 1.93 15.06
N ALA A 77 0.91 2.93 15.94
CA ALA A 77 2.03 3.02 16.89
C ALA A 77 2.15 1.75 17.74
N GLU A 78 1.04 1.25 18.28
CA GLU A 78 0.97 0.00 19.07
C GLU A 78 1.48 -1.26 18.34
N ARG A 79 1.59 -1.26 17.01
CA ARG A 79 2.09 -2.42 16.24
C ARG A 79 3.61 -2.39 16.02
N TYR A 80 4.30 -1.31 16.39
CA TYR A 80 5.76 -1.26 16.34
C TYR A 80 6.39 -1.98 17.55
N PRO A 81 7.66 -2.41 17.47
CA PRO A 81 8.39 -2.94 18.63
C PRO A 81 8.39 -1.96 19.82
N PRO A 82 8.37 -2.42 21.08
CA PRO A 82 8.27 -1.55 22.25
C PRO A 82 9.28 -0.41 22.30
N LEU A 83 10.53 -0.66 21.86
CA LEU A 83 11.57 0.36 21.78
C LEU A 83 11.20 1.51 20.83
N VAL A 84 10.60 1.20 19.67
CA VAL A 84 10.18 2.21 18.69
C VAL A 84 9.01 3.04 19.23
N GLN A 85 8.10 2.40 19.97
CA GLN A 85 7.01 3.11 20.65
C GLN A 85 7.55 4.10 21.69
N GLN A 86 8.52 3.67 22.51
CA GLN A 86 9.19 4.52 23.50
C GLN A 86 9.91 5.69 22.86
N ILE A 87 10.67 5.46 21.79
CA ILE A 87 11.34 6.53 21.03
C ILE A 87 10.30 7.52 20.48
N SER A 88 9.24 7.02 19.86
CA SER A 88 8.18 7.87 19.28
C SER A 88 7.50 8.75 20.33
N ALA A 89 7.31 8.24 21.55
CA ALA A 89 6.76 9.01 22.67
C ALA A 89 7.73 10.10 23.19
N LEU A 90 9.04 9.89 23.06
CA LEU A 90 10.07 10.84 23.48
C LEU A 90 10.28 11.96 22.44
N LEU A 91 10.06 11.70 21.15
CA LEU A 91 10.34 12.65 20.06
C LEU A 91 9.80 14.08 20.29
N PRO A 92 8.53 14.29 20.74
CA PRO A 92 7.99 15.62 20.97
C PRO A 92 8.67 16.38 22.13
N THR A 93 9.40 15.66 23.00
CA THR A 93 10.07 16.21 24.19
C THR A 93 11.55 16.53 23.94
N LEU A 94 12.11 16.09 22.81
CA LEU A 94 13.51 16.33 22.46
C LEU A 94 13.71 17.82 22.17
N ARG A 95 14.64 18.44 22.89
CA ARG A 95 15.16 19.78 22.61
C ARG A 95 16.66 19.65 22.35
N TYR A 96 17.10 20.13 21.20
CA TYR A 96 18.51 20.19 20.86
C TYR A 96 19.14 21.41 21.52
N GLN A 97 20.36 21.26 22.01
CA GLN A 97 21.20 22.37 22.49
C GLN A 97 22.07 22.88 21.34
#